data_AF-A0A3A6RM84-F1
#
_entry.id   AF-A0A3A6RM84-F1
#
_cell.length_a   1.000
_cell.length_b   1.000
_cell.length_c   1.000
_cell.angle_alpha   90.00
_cell.angle_beta   90.00
_cell.angle_gamma   90.00
#
_symmetry.space_group_name_H-M   'P 1'
#
loop_
_entity.id
_entity.type
_entity.pdbx_description
1 polymer ?
#
loop_
_entity_poly.entity_id
_entity_poly.type
_entity_poly.pdbx_seq_one_letter_code
_entity_poly.pdbx_strand_id
1 'polypeptide(L)'
;MRQHIVDSLHSVAQSRKLAAWASNFAQVILISLIWLVAGKIAITLKIPLSGGVLGLLILVVLLMTKVVHPAYLENGAEILLTNMMLYFIPLVVSIIKYFSLFQSSGLKLMIAISVGFVVVMVATAATVEWFCRWTRKRLLKSHLAVRKGRLATRHPGQLF
;
A
#
# COMPACT_ATOMS: atom_id res chain seq x y z
N MET A 1 22.20 -38.71 25.89
CA MET A 1 21.34 -38.88 24.69
C MET A 1 20.38 -37.71 24.45
N ARG A 2 19.86 -37.03 25.49
CA ARG A 2 18.92 -35.89 25.33
C ARG A 2 19.56 -34.62 24.77
N GLN A 3 20.79 -34.25 25.17
CA GLN A 3 21.46 -33.03 24.68
C GLN A 3 21.67 -33.02 23.15
N HIS A 4 22.03 -34.15 22.55
CA HIS A 4 22.30 -34.25 21.11
C HIS A 4 21.07 -34.00 20.22
N ILE A 5 19.84 -34.16 20.76
CA ILE A 5 18.59 -33.84 20.07
C ILE A 5 18.26 -32.34 20.20
N VAL A 6 18.61 -31.70 21.32
CA VAL A 6 18.38 -30.25 21.52
C VAL A 6 19.30 -29.42 20.63
N ASP A 7 20.56 -29.85 20.46
CA ASP A 7 21.54 -29.16 19.61
C ASP A 7 21.20 -29.26 18.11
N SER A 8 20.63 -30.40 17.68
CA SER A 8 20.14 -30.57 16.30
C SER A 8 18.87 -29.76 16.03
N LEU A 9 17.99 -29.58 17.02
CA LEU A 9 16.85 -28.66 16.91
C LEU A 9 17.30 -27.19 16.82
N HIS A 10 18.31 -26.76 17.59
CA HIS A 10 18.84 -25.40 17.52
C HIS A 10 19.53 -25.11 16.17
N SER A 11 20.33 -26.04 15.64
CA SER A 11 21.00 -25.92 14.34
C SER A 11 20.02 -25.82 13.16
N VAL A 12 18.96 -26.64 13.16
CA VAL A 12 17.93 -26.63 12.11
C VAL A 12 17.02 -25.39 12.22
N ALA A 13 16.72 -24.94 13.44
CA ALA A 13 16.00 -23.69 13.65
C ALA A 13 16.83 -22.46 13.23
N GLN A 14 18.14 -22.48 13.46
CA GLN A 14 19.04 -21.37 13.13
C GLN A 14 19.31 -21.25 11.63
N SER A 15 19.51 -22.36 10.92
CA SER A 15 19.65 -22.36 9.45
C SER A 15 18.38 -21.88 8.74
N ARG A 16 17.18 -22.22 9.24
CA ARG A 16 15.91 -21.66 8.75
C ARG A 16 15.77 -20.16 9.05
N LYS A 17 16.21 -19.69 10.21
CA LYS A 17 16.22 -18.25 10.53
C LYS A 17 17.17 -17.46 9.61
N LEU A 18 18.33 -18.01 9.30
CA LEU A 18 19.30 -17.40 8.38
C LEU A 18 18.77 -17.36 6.93
N ALA A 19 18.13 -18.44 6.48
CA ALA A 19 17.46 -18.48 5.17
C ALA A 19 16.27 -17.49 5.10
N ALA A 20 15.51 -17.35 6.19
CA ALA A 20 14.41 -16.39 6.30
C ALA A 20 14.91 -14.93 6.34
N TRP A 21 16.04 -14.68 7.01
CA TRP A 21 16.70 -13.37 6.97
C TRP A 21 17.18 -13.02 5.56
N ALA A 22 17.79 -13.98 4.86
CA ALA A 22 18.21 -13.80 3.47
C ALA A 22 17.01 -13.52 2.54
N SER A 23 15.88 -14.19 2.74
CA SER A 23 14.67 -13.91 1.96
C SER A 23 14.14 -12.51 2.21
N ASN A 24 14.11 -12.03 3.46
CA ASN A 24 13.65 -10.68 3.78
C ASN A 24 14.51 -9.59 3.12
N PHE A 25 15.83 -9.75 3.10
CA PHE A 25 16.71 -8.83 2.35
C PHE A 25 16.48 -8.89 0.84
N ALA A 26 16.22 -10.08 0.28
CA ALA A 26 15.86 -10.20 -1.13
C ALA A 26 14.56 -9.46 -1.46
N GLN A 27 13.58 -9.44 -0.55
CA GLN A 27 12.34 -8.65 -0.70
C GLN A 27 12.62 -7.14 -0.70
N VAL A 28 13.47 -6.67 0.21
CA VAL A 28 13.90 -5.26 0.25
C VAL A 28 14.61 -4.86 -1.04
N ILE A 29 15.49 -5.73 -1.55
CA ILE A 29 16.18 -5.52 -2.83
C ILE A 29 15.16 -5.47 -3.97
N LEU A 30 14.17 -6.36 -3.98
CA LEU A 30 13.11 -6.37 -4.98
C LEU A 30 12.31 -5.04 -4.97
N ILE A 31 11.86 -4.59 -3.80
CA ILE A 31 11.16 -3.30 -3.64
C ILE A 31 12.03 -2.14 -4.14
N SER A 32 13.32 -2.14 -3.79
CA SER A 32 14.27 -1.12 -4.22
C SER A 32 14.52 -1.15 -5.73
N LEU A 33 14.57 -2.33 -6.33
CA LEU A 33 14.76 -2.50 -7.77
C LEU A 33 13.53 -2.03 -8.56
N ILE A 34 12.32 -2.31 -8.06
CA ILE A 34 11.08 -1.76 -8.63
C ILE A 34 11.11 -0.24 -8.60
N TRP A 35 11.54 0.37 -7.49
CA TRP A 35 11.68 1.83 -7.39
C TRP A 35 12.70 2.39 -8.37
N LEU A 36 13.85 1.75 -8.56
CA LEU A 36 14.87 2.16 -9.54
C LEU A 36 14.37 2.06 -10.98
N VAL A 37 13.68 0.97 -11.33
CA VAL A 37 13.07 0.79 -12.65
C VAL A 37 12.00 1.85 -12.88
N ALA A 38 11.14 2.10 -11.89
CA ALA A 38 10.16 3.18 -11.95
C ALA A 38 10.81 4.55 -12.15
N GLY A 39 11.90 4.84 -11.42
CA GLY A 39 12.67 6.08 -11.60
C GLY A 39 13.22 6.24 -13.02
N LYS A 40 13.82 5.18 -13.58
CA LYS A 40 14.31 5.19 -14.97
C LYS A 40 13.18 5.41 -15.97
N ILE A 41 12.05 4.72 -15.79
CA ILE A 41 10.86 4.87 -16.63
C ILE A 41 10.33 6.31 -16.56
N ALA A 42 10.21 6.88 -15.36
CA ALA A 42 9.73 8.26 -15.18
C ALA A 42 10.62 9.29 -15.91
N ILE A 43 11.94 9.11 -15.83
CA ILE A 43 12.92 9.99 -16.51
C ILE A 43 12.81 9.82 -18.04
N THR A 44 12.80 8.58 -18.54
CA THR A 44 12.74 8.31 -19.99
C THR A 44 11.44 8.81 -20.63
N LEU A 45 10.30 8.67 -19.93
CA LEU A 45 9.01 9.14 -20.39
C LEU A 45 8.74 10.62 -20.09
N LYS A 46 9.70 11.33 -19.47
CA LYS A 46 9.60 12.76 -19.06
C LYS A 46 8.31 13.07 -18.29
N ILE A 47 7.84 12.12 -17.47
CA ILE A 47 6.61 12.29 -16.72
C ILE A 47 6.93 13.15 -15.48
N PRO A 48 6.14 14.20 -15.15
CA PRO A 48 6.34 15.03 -13.96
C PRO A 48 5.94 14.32 -12.64
N LEU A 49 6.03 12.98 -12.61
CA LEU A 49 5.71 12.16 -11.44
C LEU A 49 7.00 11.74 -10.73
N SER A 50 6.96 11.76 -9.40
CA SER A 50 8.03 11.20 -8.58
C SER A 50 8.15 9.69 -8.81
N GLY A 51 9.38 9.18 -8.86
CA GLY A 51 9.65 7.74 -8.99
C GLY A 51 8.97 6.88 -7.92
N GLY A 52 8.71 7.44 -6.73
CA GLY A 52 7.96 6.76 -5.67
C GLY A 52 6.49 6.48 -6.03
N VAL A 53 5.80 7.46 -6.63
CA VAL A 53 4.40 7.29 -7.06
C VAL A 53 4.31 6.28 -8.19
N LEU A 54 5.23 6.35 -9.15
CA LEU A 54 5.25 5.39 -10.26
C LEU A 54 5.62 3.98 -9.79
N GLY A 55 6.55 3.86 -8.83
CA GLY A 55 6.90 2.59 -8.20
C GLY A 55 5.71 1.96 -7.47
N LEU A 56 4.90 2.76 -6.78
CA LEU A 56 3.65 2.30 -6.18
C LEU A 56 2.67 1.76 -7.23
N LEU A 57 2.49 2.47 -8.35
CA LEU A 57 1.60 2.01 -9.43
C LEU A 57 2.08 0.69 -10.05
N ILE A 58 3.38 0.57 -10.34
CA ILE A 58 3.97 -0.67 -10.86
C ILE A 58 3.76 -1.81 -9.87
N LEU A 59 4.01 -1.56 -8.58
CA LEU A 59 3.82 -2.56 -7.55
C LEU A 59 2.36 -3.02 -7.46
N VAL A 60 1.41 -2.08 -7.47
CA VAL A 60 -0.03 -2.40 -7.48
C VAL A 60 -0.40 -3.24 -8.70
N VAL A 61 0.10 -2.90 -9.90
CA VAL A 61 -0.14 -3.70 -11.12
C VAL A 61 0.43 -5.11 -10.97
N LEU A 62 1.62 -5.25 -10.38
CA LEU A 62 2.28 -6.54 -10.16
C LEU A 62 1.55 -7.41 -9.12
N LEU A 63 0.93 -6.77 -8.12
CA LEU A 63 0.05 -7.44 -7.15
C LEU A 63 -1.28 -7.86 -7.80
N MET A 64 -1.85 -7.01 -8.67
CA MET A 64 -3.08 -7.33 -9.41
C MET A 64 -2.89 -8.51 -10.37
N THR A 65 -1.73 -8.63 -11.02
CA THR A 65 -1.39 -9.78 -11.87
C THR A 65 -1.06 -11.05 -11.08
N LYS A 66 -1.13 -11.02 -9.73
CA LYS A 66 -0.82 -12.13 -8.81
C LYS A 66 0.59 -12.74 -8.97
N VAL A 67 1.47 -12.08 -9.72
CA VAL A 67 2.87 -12.50 -9.89
C VAL A 67 3.60 -12.45 -8.55
N VAL A 68 3.22 -11.48 -7.70
CA VAL A 68 3.81 -11.28 -6.38
C VAL A 68 2.70 -11.31 -5.32
N HIS A 69 2.79 -12.28 -4.41
CA HIS A 69 1.88 -12.36 -3.26
C HIS A 69 2.27 -11.30 -2.23
N PRO A 70 1.30 -10.55 -1.65
CA PRO A 70 1.59 -9.48 -0.69
C PRO A 70 2.33 -9.98 0.56
N ALA A 71 2.11 -11.22 0.98
CA ALA A 71 2.84 -11.85 2.08
C ALA A 71 4.37 -11.94 1.84
N TYR A 72 4.81 -11.94 0.58
CA TYR A 72 6.24 -11.89 0.24
C TYR A 72 6.82 -10.48 0.26
N LEU A 73 6.05 -9.41 0.45
CA LEU A 73 6.59 -8.07 0.61
C LEU A 73 6.44 -7.53 2.02
N GLU A 74 5.55 -8.14 2.81
CA GLU A 74 5.18 -7.68 4.15
C GLU A 74 6.40 -7.59 5.08
N ASN A 75 7.18 -8.67 5.20
CA ASN A 75 8.36 -8.68 6.07
C ASN A 75 9.43 -7.67 5.62
N GLY A 76 9.72 -7.60 4.32
CA GLY A 76 10.67 -6.64 3.76
C GLY A 76 10.23 -5.19 3.98
N ALA A 77 8.95 -4.89 3.74
CA ALA A 77 8.38 -3.57 3.97
C ALA A 77 8.37 -3.20 5.46
N GLU A 78 8.06 -4.15 6.36
CA GLU A 78 8.08 -3.95 7.81
C GLU A 78 9.48 -3.58 8.33
N ILE A 79 10.54 -4.18 7.77
CA ILE A 79 11.93 -3.80 8.10
C ILE A 79 12.19 -2.34 7.71
N LEU A 80 11.74 -1.91 6.53
CA LEU A 80 11.88 -0.50 6.12
C LEU A 80 11.06 0.41 7.02
N LEU A 81 9.81 0.03 7.32
CA LEU A 81 8.89 0.79 8.15
C LEU A 81 9.41 0.95 9.60
N THR A 82 9.98 -0.11 10.17
CA THR A 82 10.57 -0.09 11.51
C THR A 82 11.76 0.87 11.58
N ASN A 83 12.53 0.96 10.48
CA ASN A 83 13.66 1.88 10.36
C ASN A 83 13.27 3.24 9.77
N MET A 84 11.98 3.62 9.73
CA MET A 84 11.54 4.91 9.18
C MET A 84 12.21 6.11 9.83
N MET A 85 12.54 6.04 11.11
CA MET A 85 13.30 7.09 11.79
C MET A 85 14.67 7.34 11.15
N LEU A 86 15.38 6.26 10.73
CA LEU A 86 16.66 6.37 10.01
C LEU A 86 16.48 7.09 8.67
N TYR A 87 15.39 6.82 7.94
CA TYR A 87 15.09 7.46 6.66
C TYR A 87 14.59 8.90 6.80
N PHE A 88 13.97 9.25 7.93
CA PHE A 88 13.52 10.61 8.19
C PHE A 88 14.67 11.59 8.44
N ILE A 89 15.76 11.15 9.08
CA ILE A 89 16.93 12.01 9.35
C ILE A 89 17.46 12.69 8.06
N PRO A 90 17.87 11.96 7.01
CA PRO A 90 18.37 12.58 5.78
C PRO A 90 17.29 13.38 5.04
N LEU A 91 16.03 12.98 5.15
CA LEU A 91 14.90 13.70 4.54
C LEU A 91 14.70 15.07 5.19
N VAL A 92 14.69 15.15 6.53
CA VAL A 92 14.55 16.42 7.27
C VAL A 92 15.77 17.30 7.09
N VAL A 93 16.99 16.75 7.15
CA VAL A 93 18.23 17.52 6.89
C VAL A 93 18.22 18.13 5.49
N SER A 94 17.69 17.41 4.50
CA SER A 94 17.52 17.94 3.15
C SER A 94 16.57 19.12 3.10
N ILE A 95 15.45 19.07 3.83
CA ILE A 95 14.46 20.15 3.89
C ILE A 95 15.01 21.40 4.56
N ILE A 96 15.76 21.27 5.67
CA ILE A 96 16.31 22.41 6.42
C ILE A 96 17.24 23.27 5.54
N LYS A 97 17.93 22.68 4.55
CA LYS A 97 18.76 23.46 3.59
C LYS A 97 17.94 24.45 2.76
N TYR A 98 16.66 24.16 2.54
CA TYR A 98 15.73 25.02 1.82
C TYR A 98 14.91 25.94 2.74
N PHE A 99 15.19 25.96 4.05
CA PHE A 99 14.43 26.75 5.03
C PHE A 99 14.53 28.27 4.77
N SER A 100 15.57 28.73 4.07
CA SER A 100 15.70 30.11 3.62
C SER A 100 14.57 30.54 2.66
N LEU A 101 14.10 29.64 1.78
CA LEU A 101 12.92 29.90 0.93
C LEU A 101 11.62 29.98 1.75
N PHE A 102 11.59 29.31 2.91
CA PHE A 102 10.45 29.34 3.82
C PHE A 102 10.32 30.70 4.52
N GLN A 103 11.41 31.40 4.80
CA GLN A 103 11.34 32.74 5.39
C GLN A 103 10.77 33.78 4.41
N SER A 104 11.08 33.67 3.11
CA SER A 104 10.62 34.64 2.11
C SER A 104 9.21 34.32 1.56
N SER A 105 8.79 33.06 1.52
CA SER A 105 7.52 32.63 0.91
C SER A 105 6.75 31.57 1.71
N GLY A 106 7.05 31.40 3.01
CA GLY A 106 6.47 30.36 3.85
C GLY A 106 4.94 30.36 3.90
N LEU A 107 4.31 31.54 3.85
CA LEU A 107 2.85 31.65 3.83
C LEU A 107 2.25 31.01 2.56
N LYS A 108 2.86 31.22 1.38
CA LYS A 108 2.42 30.60 0.13
C LYS A 108 2.57 29.08 0.20
N LEU A 109 3.64 28.58 0.81
CA LEU A 109 3.86 27.15 0.95
C LEU A 109 2.89 26.49 1.94
N MET A 110 2.59 27.14 3.08
CA MET A 110 1.57 26.66 4.02
C MET A 110 0.22 26.51 3.33
N ILE A 111 -0.22 27.52 2.59
CA ILE A 111 -1.48 27.46 1.83
C ILE A 111 -1.42 26.34 0.79
N ALA A 112 -0.34 26.23 0.02
CA ALA A 112 -0.21 25.19 -1.00
C ALA A 112 -0.25 23.77 -0.43
N ILE A 113 0.42 23.52 0.70
CA ILE A 113 0.43 22.21 1.38
C ILE A 113 -0.96 21.90 1.95
N SER A 114 -1.58 22.85 2.64
CA SER A 114 -2.92 22.65 3.21
C SER A 114 -3.96 22.39 2.11
N VAL A 115 -3.96 23.16 1.04
CA VAL A 115 -4.86 22.96 -0.11
C VAL A 115 -4.56 21.61 -0.77
N GLY A 116 -3.28 21.27 -0.99
CA GLY A 116 -2.89 19.99 -1.56
C GLY A 116 -3.39 18.80 -0.73
N PHE A 117 -3.27 18.88 0.60
CA PHE A 117 -3.75 17.84 1.49
C PHE A 117 -5.27 17.68 1.44
N VAL A 118 -6.02 18.79 1.47
CA VAL A 118 -7.48 18.77 1.35
C VAL A 118 -7.90 18.19 0.00
N VAL A 119 -7.27 18.60 -1.09
CA VAL A 119 -7.55 18.07 -2.44
C VAL A 119 -7.29 16.56 -2.50
N VAL A 120 -6.17 16.08 -1.95
CA VAL A 120 -5.85 14.64 -1.90
C VAL A 120 -6.87 13.87 -1.08
N MET A 121 -7.29 14.39 0.08
CA MET A 121 -8.32 13.77 0.92
C MET A 121 -9.67 13.68 0.20
N VAL A 122 -10.11 14.79 -0.42
CA VAL A 122 -11.37 14.84 -1.18
C VAL A 122 -11.32 13.91 -2.39
N ALA A 123 -10.22 13.90 -3.15
CA ALA A 123 -10.04 13.01 -4.29
C ALA A 123 -10.10 11.53 -3.88
N THR A 124 -9.46 11.18 -2.76
CA THR A 124 -9.50 9.82 -2.20
C THR A 124 -10.93 9.45 -1.78
N ALA A 125 -11.61 10.34 -1.03
CA ALA A 125 -12.99 10.13 -0.60
C ALA A 125 -13.95 9.97 -1.79
N ALA A 126 -13.84 10.82 -2.82
CA ALA A 126 -14.65 10.74 -4.03
C ALA A 126 -14.41 9.43 -4.80
N THR A 127 -13.15 9.00 -4.91
CA THR A 127 -12.78 7.73 -5.56
C THR A 127 -13.40 6.54 -4.84
N VAL A 128 -13.30 6.50 -3.50
CA VAL A 128 -13.89 5.46 -2.66
C VAL A 128 -15.42 5.49 -2.75
N GLU A 129 -16.04 6.67 -2.69
CA GLU A 129 -17.48 6.81 -2.84
C GLU A 129 -17.97 6.31 -4.20
N TRP A 130 -17.26 6.64 -5.27
CA TRP A 130 -17.60 6.20 -6.61
C TRP A 130 -17.52 4.67 -6.71
N PHE A 131 -16.44 4.07 -6.21
CA PHE A 131 -16.25 2.62 -6.18
C PHE A 131 -17.32 1.93 -5.31
N CYS A 132 -17.59 2.43 -4.11
CA CYS A 132 -18.63 1.89 -3.22
C CYS A 132 -20.04 2.06 -3.80
N ARG A 133 -20.34 3.16 -4.49
CA ARG A 133 -21.63 3.36 -5.18
C ARG A 133 -21.79 2.37 -6.33
N TRP A 134 -20.72 2.13 -7.10
CA TRP A 134 -20.71 1.11 -8.15
C TRP A 134 -20.95 -0.29 -7.61
N THR A 135 -20.31 -0.65 -6.50
CA THR A 135 -20.49 -1.96 -5.86
C THR A 135 -21.87 -2.11 -5.21
N ARG A 136 -22.38 -1.09 -4.51
CA ARG A 136 -23.72 -1.11 -3.88
C ARG A 136 -24.85 -1.33 -4.89
N LYS A 137 -24.75 -0.72 -6.09
CA LYS A 137 -25.72 -0.96 -7.18
C LYS A 137 -25.75 -2.41 -7.64
N ARG A 138 -24.63 -3.15 -7.54
CA ARG A 138 -24.56 -4.57 -7.87
C ARG A 138 -25.15 -5.45 -6.76
N LEU A 139 -24.91 -5.10 -5.49
CA LEU A 139 -25.39 -5.86 -4.33
C LEU A 139 -26.90 -5.69 -4.06
N LEU A 140 -27.47 -4.51 -4.30
CA LEU A 140 -28.91 -4.30 -4.08
C LEU A 140 -29.79 -5.08 -5.07
N LYS A 141 -29.32 -5.28 -6.31
CA LYS A 141 -30.07 -6.05 -7.32
C LYS A 141 -30.22 -7.52 -6.94
N SER A 142 -29.20 -8.13 -6.34
CA SER A 142 -29.27 -9.54 -5.89
C SER A 142 -30.23 -9.71 -4.70
N HIS A 143 -30.24 -8.79 -3.73
CA HIS A 143 -31.19 -8.87 -2.60
C HIS A 143 -32.65 -8.55 -3.00
N LEU A 144 -32.86 -7.61 -3.92
CA LEU A 144 -34.20 -7.27 -4.40
C LEU A 144 -34.80 -8.35 -5.30
N ALA A 145 -33.99 -9.04 -6.11
CA ALA A 145 -34.45 -10.20 -6.89
C ALA A 145 -34.94 -11.35 -5.99
N VAL A 146 -34.20 -11.64 -4.91
CA VAL A 146 -34.58 -12.66 -3.92
C VAL A 146 -35.80 -12.23 -3.09
N ARG A 147 -35.92 -10.94 -2.74
CA ARG A 147 -37.06 -10.41 -1.97
C ARG A 147 -38.34 -10.36 -2.80
N LYS A 148 -38.24 -10.06 -4.10
CA LYS A 148 -39.39 -10.05 -5.03
C LYS A 148 -39.98 -11.46 -5.21
N GLY A 149 -39.13 -12.51 -5.24
CA GLY A 149 -39.58 -13.90 -5.25
C GLY A 149 -40.31 -14.34 -3.97
N ARG A 150 -39.91 -13.83 -2.80
CA ARG A 150 -40.58 -14.09 -1.51
C ARG A 150 -41.89 -13.32 -1.30
N LEU A 151 -42.08 -12.21 -2.01
CA LEU A 151 -43.32 -11.43 -1.95
C LEU A 151 -44.37 -11.95 -2.95
N ALA A 152 -43.95 -12.56 -4.07
CA ALA A 152 -44.84 -13.18 -5.03
C ALA A 152 -45.53 -14.46 -4.51
N THR A 153 -44.96 -15.11 -3.49
CA THR A 153 -45.54 -16.31 -2.85
C THR A 153 -46.33 -16.01 -1.57
N ARG A 154 -46.40 -14.75 -1.13
CA ARG A 154 -47.18 -14.37 0.06
C ARG A 154 -48.63 -14.09 -0.36
N HIS A 155 -49.45 -15.14 -0.35
CA HIS A 155 -50.89 -15.09 -0.64
C HIS A 155 -51.60 -14.04 0.23
N PRO A 156 -52.46 -13.16 -0.33
CA PRO A 156 -53.18 -12.10 0.39
C PRO A 156 -54.40 -12.62 1.18
N GLY A 157 -54.27 -13.76 1.87
CA GLY A 157 -55.38 -14.46 2.55
C GLY A 157 -55.19 -14.71 4.05
N GLN A 158 -54.27 -14.00 4.72
CA GLN A 158 -53.93 -14.20 6.14
C GLN A 158 -54.02 -12.88 6.96
N LEU A 159 -54.87 -11.94 6.53
CA LEU A 159 -55.11 -10.66 7.20
C LEU A 159 -56.59 -10.43 7.58
N PHE A 160 -57.40 -11.49 7.57
CA PHE A 160 -58.74 -11.51 8.14
C PHE A 160 -58.82 -12.64 9.16
#